data_AF-A0A7X5D7G3-F1
#
_entry.id   AF-A0A7X5D7G3-F1
#
_cell.length_a   1.000
_cell.length_b   1.000
_cell.length_c   1.000
_cell.angle_alpha   90.00
_cell.angle_beta   90.00
_cell.angle_gamma   90.00
#
_symmetry.space_group_name_H-M   'P 1'
#
loop_
_entity.id
_entity.type
_entity.pdbx_description
1 polymer ?
#
loop_
_entity_poly.entity_id
_entity_poly.type
_entity_poly.pdbx_seq_one_letter_code
_entity_poly.pdbx_strand_id
1 'polypeptide(L)'
;LAFTGGFLALWVAGEQLTMMSLMGFAVLMGTVVNNGIVLVDYVNQLRRGGLEKRDALEAAGRTRMRPILMTALTTILAMVPLAFGQDIGASMQRGMALVVMGGLVYATFMTLYIVPIFYDLLYRRTPTEVDLGDESIDDDPGDAQAYLEELRRKQEALPAAS
;
A
#
# COMPACT_ATOMS: atom_id res chain seq x y z
N LEU A 1 -11.61 -9.35 -10.85
CA LEU A 1 -12.27 -8.71 -9.68
C LEU A 1 -12.77 -7.31 -10.00
N ALA A 2 -11.90 -6.38 -10.40
CA ALA A 2 -12.36 -5.05 -10.80
C ALA A 2 -13.30 -5.08 -12.03
N PHE A 3 -12.97 -5.93 -13.01
CA PHE A 3 -13.83 -6.17 -14.18
C PHE A 3 -15.23 -6.67 -13.82
N THR A 4 -15.35 -7.59 -12.87
CA THR A 4 -16.65 -8.11 -12.42
C THR A 4 -17.45 -7.01 -11.73
N GLY A 5 -16.82 -6.18 -10.89
CA GLY A 5 -17.49 -5.05 -10.25
C GLY A 5 -17.97 -3.98 -11.24
N GLY A 6 -17.12 -3.62 -12.21
CA GLY A 6 -17.49 -2.64 -13.24
C GLY A 6 -18.59 -3.14 -14.19
N PHE A 7 -18.57 -4.43 -14.53
CA PHE A 7 -19.62 -5.04 -15.35
C PHE A 7 -20.95 -5.12 -14.60
N LEU A 8 -20.91 -5.48 -13.31
CA LEU A 8 -22.08 -5.53 -12.44
C LEU A 8 -22.68 -4.13 -12.24
N ALA A 9 -21.83 -3.10 -12.14
CA ALA A 9 -22.27 -1.70 -12.05
C ALA A 9 -23.02 -1.22 -13.30
N LEU A 10 -22.51 -1.53 -14.50
CA LEU A 10 -23.21 -1.24 -15.75
C LEU A 10 -24.55 -1.98 -15.83
N TRP A 11 -24.55 -3.26 -15.45
CA TRP A 11 -25.75 -4.10 -15.49
C TRP A 11 -26.84 -3.57 -14.54
N VAL A 12 -26.48 -3.20 -13.31
CA VAL A 12 -27.41 -2.60 -12.34
C VAL A 12 -27.90 -1.22 -12.78
N ALA A 13 -27.05 -0.42 -13.43
CA ALA A 13 -27.42 0.89 -13.95
C ALA A 13 -28.21 0.82 -15.27
N GLY A 14 -28.35 -0.36 -15.89
CA GLY A 14 -29.03 -0.53 -17.17
C GLY A 14 -28.30 0.11 -18.37
N GLU A 15 -27.00 0.38 -18.23
CA GLU A 15 -26.18 1.05 -19.26
C GLU A 15 -25.50 0.03 -20.18
N GLN A 16 -25.33 0.40 -21.45
CA GLN A 16 -24.71 -0.48 -22.45
C GLN A 16 -23.19 -0.41 -22.39
N LEU A 17 -22.54 -1.49 -22.85
CA LEU A 17 -21.09 -1.52 -23.02
C LEU A 17 -20.70 -0.65 -24.22
N THR A 18 -20.23 0.57 -23.96
CA THR A 18 -19.76 1.53 -24.98
C THR A 18 -18.23 1.60 -25.02
N MET A 19 -17.65 2.22 -26.07
CA MET A 19 -16.20 2.49 -26.11
C MET A 19 -15.73 3.31 -24.90
N MET A 20 -16.53 4.27 -24.46
CA MET A 20 -16.24 5.06 -23.25
C MET A 20 -16.22 4.19 -21.99
N SER A 21 -17.11 3.21 -21.90
CA SER A 21 -17.12 2.25 -20.79
C SER A 21 -15.86 1.40 -20.76
N LEU A 22 -15.34 0.99 -21.94
CA LEU A 22 -14.06 0.28 -22.06
C LEU A 22 -12.87 1.15 -21.62
N MET A 23 -12.87 2.45 -21.94
CA MET A 23 -11.88 3.38 -21.39
C MET A 23 -11.96 3.44 -19.87
N GLY A 24 -13.17 3.41 -19.30
CA GLY A 24 -13.38 3.30 -17.86
C GLY A 24 -12.75 2.04 -17.26
N PHE A 25 -12.89 0.89 -17.92
CA PHE A 25 -12.23 -0.35 -17.49
C PHE A 25 -10.70 -0.26 -17.53
N ALA A 26 -10.12 0.43 -18.53
CA ALA A 26 -8.67 0.63 -18.60
C ALA A 26 -8.14 1.47 -17.43
N VAL A 27 -8.82 2.58 -17.10
CA VAL A 27 -8.49 3.42 -15.93
C VAL A 27 -8.67 2.65 -14.62
N LEU A 28 -9.76 1.88 -14.52
CA LEU A 28 -10.05 1.04 -13.37
C LEU A 28 -8.95 -0.01 -13.14
N MET A 29 -8.44 -0.64 -14.20
CA MET A 29 -7.35 -1.59 -14.09
C MET A 29 -6.10 -0.95 -13.49
N GLY A 30 -5.69 0.22 -13.98
CA GLY A 30 -4.51 0.93 -13.48
C GLY A 30 -4.64 1.35 -12.01
N THR A 31 -5.79 1.91 -11.64
CA THR A 31 -6.05 2.35 -10.25
C THR A 31 -6.06 1.18 -9.26
N VAL A 32 -6.70 0.07 -9.60
CA VAL A 32 -6.76 -1.12 -8.73
C VAL A 32 -5.39 -1.78 -8.58
N VAL A 33 -4.64 -1.91 -9.67
CA VAL A 33 -3.28 -2.49 -9.63
C VAL A 33 -2.35 -1.62 -8.79
N ASN A 34 -2.39 -0.29 -8.96
CA ASN A 34 -1.57 0.63 -8.18
C ASN A 34 -1.88 0.54 -6.67
N ASN A 35 -3.17 0.52 -6.30
CA ASN A 35 -3.59 0.38 -4.91
C ASN A 35 -3.12 -0.95 -4.30
N GLY A 36 -3.09 -2.03 -5.09
CA GLY A 36 -2.56 -3.33 -4.67
C GLY A 36 -1.04 -3.34 -4.51
N ILE A 37 -0.29 -2.80 -5.48
CA ILE A 37 1.19 -2.75 -5.46
C ILE A 37 1.68 -2.01 -4.21
N VAL A 38 1.12 -0.82 -3.93
CA VAL A 38 1.53 0.00 -2.79
C VAL A 38 1.30 -0.71 -1.45
N LEU A 39 0.25 -1.51 -1.35
CA LEU A 39 -0.05 -2.28 -0.15
C LEU A 39 0.92 -3.44 0.04
N VAL A 40 1.17 -4.21 -1.04
CA VAL A 40 2.11 -5.34 -1.01
C VAL A 40 3.53 -4.87 -0.72
N ASP A 41 3.96 -3.77 -1.33
CA ASP A 41 5.27 -3.18 -1.11
C ASP A 41 5.46 -2.76 0.36
N TYR A 42 4.43 -2.17 0.97
CA TYR A 42 4.46 -1.78 2.39
C TYR A 42 4.56 -2.98 3.33
N VAL A 43 3.79 -4.04 3.06
CA VAL A 43 3.89 -5.30 3.82
C VAL A 43 5.30 -5.87 3.68
N ASN A 44 5.87 -5.88 2.48
CA ASN A 44 7.22 -6.38 2.25
C ASN A 44 8.28 -5.54 2.98
N GLN A 45 8.09 -4.22 3.06
CA GLN A 45 8.96 -3.30 3.79
C GLN A 45 8.89 -3.53 5.31
N LEU A 46 7.70 -3.71 5.88
CA LEU A 46 7.51 -4.07 7.30
C LEU A 46 8.14 -5.42 7.64
N ARG A 47 8.02 -6.40 6.74
CA ARG A 47 8.65 -7.71 6.91
C ARG A 47 10.18 -7.67 6.85
N ARG A 48 10.75 -6.77 6.05
CA ARG A 48 12.21 -6.54 6.03
C ARG A 48 12.70 -5.87 7.32
N GLY A 49 11.85 -5.12 8.01
CA GLY A 49 12.13 -4.54 9.32
C GLY A 49 11.96 -5.50 10.51
N GLY A 50 11.87 -6.82 10.26
CA GLY A 50 11.83 -7.83 11.32
C GLY A 50 10.47 -8.08 11.97
N LEU A 51 9.39 -7.39 11.55
CA LEU A 51 8.06 -7.61 12.11
C LEU A 51 7.49 -8.99 11.73
N GLU A 52 6.92 -9.66 12.73
CA GLU A 52 6.14 -10.88 12.53
C GLU A 52 5.01 -10.63 11.53
N LYS A 53 4.71 -11.69 10.78
CA LYS A 53 3.79 -11.65 9.64
C LYS A 53 2.43 -11.05 9.97
N ARG A 54 1.86 -11.37 11.14
CA ARG A 54 0.52 -10.94 11.55
C ARG A 54 0.53 -9.46 11.92
N ASP A 55 1.53 -9.04 12.67
CA ASP A 55 1.70 -7.65 13.11
C ASP A 55 2.01 -6.72 11.93
N ALA A 56 2.83 -7.18 10.98
CA ALA A 56 3.09 -6.46 9.73
C ALA A 56 1.82 -6.26 8.91
N LEU A 57 0.90 -7.24 8.89
CA LEU A 57 -0.35 -7.15 8.12
C LEU A 57 -1.37 -6.24 8.82
N GLU A 58 -1.45 -6.30 10.15
CA GLU A 58 -2.33 -5.43 10.93
C GLU A 58 -1.86 -3.97 10.89
N ALA A 59 -0.55 -3.74 11.02
CA ALA A 59 0.07 -2.43 10.85
C ALA A 59 -0.07 -1.92 9.42
N ALA A 60 0.12 -2.77 8.41
CA ALA A 60 -0.08 -2.42 7.01
C ALA A 60 -1.53 -2.05 6.71
N GLY A 61 -2.47 -2.85 7.22
CA GLY A 61 -3.90 -2.60 7.12
C GLY A 61 -4.26 -1.24 7.71
N ARG A 62 -3.94 -0.98 8.99
CA ARG A 62 -4.27 0.31 9.65
C ARG A 62 -3.67 1.52 8.93
N THR A 63 -2.41 1.43 8.53
CA THR A 63 -1.70 2.60 7.99
C THR A 63 -2.07 2.89 6.54
N ARG A 64 -2.34 1.85 5.72
CA ARG A 64 -2.66 2.01 4.28
C ARG A 64 -4.15 2.07 3.98
N MET A 65 -5.02 1.49 4.82
CA MET A 65 -6.47 1.55 4.60
C MET A 65 -6.98 2.99 4.49
N ARG A 66 -6.45 3.90 5.34
CA ARG A 66 -6.81 5.32 5.31
C ARG A 66 -6.49 5.96 3.94
N PRO A 67 -5.24 5.91 3.44
CA PRO A 67 -4.91 6.37 2.09
C PRO A 67 -5.73 5.73 0.97
N ILE A 68 -5.90 4.40 0.96
CA ILE A 68 -6.62 3.70 -0.12
C ILE A 68 -8.08 4.16 -0.18
N LEU A 69 -8.75 4.26 0.98
CA LEU A 69 -10.12 4.75 1.07
C LEU A 69 -10.22 6.22 0.68
N MET A 70 -9.25 7.06 1.06
CA MET A 70 -9.22 8.47 0.64
C MET A 70 -9.17 8.58 -0.88
N THR A 71 -8.23 7.88 -1.54
CA THR A 71 -8.14 7.91 -3.01
C THR A 71 -9.41 7.38 -3.67
N ALA A 72 -9.95 6.26 -3.17
CA ALA A 72 -11.18 5.70 -3.71
C ALA A 72 -12.36 6.68 -3.60
N LEU A 73 -12.54 7.30 -2.43
CA LEU A 73 -13.58 8.31 -2.20
C LEU A 73 -13.39 9.52 -3.10
N THR A 74 -12.16 10.04 -3.24
CA THR A 74 -11.87 11.16 -4.14
C THR A 74 -12.26 10.84 -5.58
N THR A 75 -11.90 9.66 -6.09
CA THR A 75 -12.28 9.24 -7.44
C THR A 75 -13.79 9.08 -7.59
N ILE A 76 -14.46 8.49 -6.61
CA ILE A 76 -15.92 8.33 -6.63
C ILE A 76 -16.59 9.71 -6.68
N LEU A 77 -16.21 10.62 -5.79
CA LEU A 77 -16.76 11.98 -5.73
C LEU A 77 -16.51 12.76 -7.04
N ALA A 78 -15.35 12.58 -7.67
CA ALA A 78 -15.07 13.18 -8.98
C ALA A 78 -15.98 12.64 -10.09
N MET A 79 -16.40 11.37 -9.99
CA MET A 79 -17.23 10.69 -10.98
C MET A 79 -18.74 10.87 -10.74
N VAL A 80 -19.17 11.26 -9.53
CA VAL A 80 -20.57 11.56 -9.21
C VAL A 80 -21.21 12.55 -10.19
N PRO A 81 -20.67 13.76 -10.44
CA PRO A 81 -21.31 14.70 -11.36
C PRO A 81 -21.35 14.18 -12.80
N LEU A 82 -20.33 13.42 -13.22
CA LEU A 82 -20.28 12.81 -14.56
C LEU A 82 -21.33 11.70 -14.74
N ALA A 83 -21.67 10.98 -13.66
CA ALA A 83 -22.69 9.94 -13.70
C ALA A 83 -24.13 10.50 -13.69
N PHE A 84 -24.36 11.63 -13.02
CA PHE A 84 -25.69 12.22 -12.88
C PHE A 84 -25.96 13.45 -13.78
N GLY A 85 -24.95 13.92 -14.53
CA GLY A 85 -25.11 14.99 -15.50
C GLY A 85 -26.18 14.68 -16.55
N GLN A 86 -26.89 15.71 -17.01
CA GLN A 86 -27.98 15.60 -18.00
C GLN A 86 -27.65 16.28 -19.34
N ASP A 87 -26.37 16.59 -19.58
CA ASP A 87 -25.92 17.27 -20.79
C ASP A 87 -25.93 16.35 -22.03
N ILE A 88 -25.84 16.94 -23.22
CA ILE A 88 -25.89 16.23 -24.52
C ILE A 88 -24.79 15.15 -24.63
N GLY A 89 -23.66 15.31 -23.95
CA GLY A 89 -22.57 14.33 -23.87
C GLY A 89 -22.60 13.41 -22.64
N ALA A 90 -23.58 13.56 -21.76
CA ALA A 90 -23.59 12.87 -20.47
C ALA A 90 -23.82 11.37 -20.60
N SER A 91 -24.62 10.91 -21.56
CA SER A 91 -24.83 9.46 -21.80
C SER A 91 -23.53 8.72 -22.13
N MET A 92 -22.64 9.35 -22.91
CA MET A 92 -21.33 8.78 -23.25
C MET A 92 -20.40 8.71 -22.03
N GLN A 93 -20.38 9.75 -21.20
CA GLN A 93 -19.51 9.83 -20.01
C GLN A 93 -20.04 9.02 -18.83
N ARG A 94 -21.36 8.85 -18.74
CA ARG A 94 -22.05 8.12 -17.67
C ARG A 94 -21.63 6.66 -17.60
N GLY A 95 -21.56 5.97 -18.74
CA GLY A 95 -21.07 4.58 -18.80
C GLY A 95 -19.64 4.43 -18.26
N MET A 96 -18.74 5.36 -18.62
CA MET A 96 -17.38 5.40 -18.09
C MET A 96 -17.36 5.63 -16.57
N ALA A 97 -18.10 6.63 -16.09
CA ALA A 97 -18.15 6.99 -14.68
C ALA A 97 -18.71 5.85 -13.81
N LEU A 98 -19.73 5.15 -14.29
CA LEU A 98 -20.34 4.01 -13.58
C LEU A 98 -19.40 2.81 -13.46
N VAL A 99 -18.67 2.47 -14.53
CA VAL A 99 -17.66 1.41 -14.51
C VAL A 99 -16.59 1.72 -13.48
N VAL A 100 -16.06 2.95 -13.49
CA VAL A 100 -15.01 3.37 -12.56
C VAL A 100 -15.53 3.37 -11.12
N MET A 101 -16.70 3.97 -10.85
CA MET A 101 -17.26 4.00 -9.50
C MET A 101 -17.56 2.60 -8.96
N GLY A 102 -18.38 1.82 -9.65
CA GLY A 102 -18.81 0.51 -9.13
C GLY A 102 -17.69 -0.51 -9.13
N GLY A 103 -16.81 -0.47 -10.14
CA GLY A 103 -15.60 -1.26 -10.19
C GLY A 103 -14.64 -0.94 -9.06
N LEU A 104 -14.43 0.33 -8.74
CA LEU A 104 -13.51 0.77 -7.68
C LEU A 104 -14.05 0.47 -6.29
N VAL A 105 -15.36 0.66 -6.05
CA VAL A 105 -16.00 0.28 -4.78
C VAL A 105 -15.82 -1.22 -4.54
N TYR A 106 -16.19 -2.04 -5.52
CA TYR A 106 -16.07 -3.49 -5.43
C TYR A 106 -14.62 -3.94 -5.30
N ALA A 107 -13.70 -3.35 -6.06
CA ALA A 107 -12.28 -3.70 -6.02
C ALA A 107 -11.62 -3.26 -4.72
N THR A 108 -11.99 -2.11 -4.15
CA THR A 108 -11.48 -1.65 -2.86
C THR A 108 -11.94 -2.59 -1.75
N PHE A 109 -13.23 -2.93 -1.71
CA PHE A 109 -13.77 -3.90 -0.77
C PHE A 109 -13.10 -5.27 -0.89
N MET A 110 -12.99 -5.77 -2.13
CA MET A 110 -12.36 -7.06 -2.37
C MET A 110 -10.87 -7.05 -2.06
N THR A 111 -10.12 -5.99 -2.40
CA THR A 111 -8.68 -5.89 -2.03
C THR A 111 -8.50 -5.93 -0.52
N LEU A 112 -9.36 -5.24 0.21
CA LEU A 112 -9.35 -5.23 1.68
C LEU A 112 -9.62 -6.62 2.28
N TYR A 113 -10.46 -7.43 1.63
CA TYR A 113 -10.74 -8.83 1.99
C TYR A 113 -9.71 -9.82 1.46
N ILE A 114 -9.12 -9.56 0.29
CA ILE A 114 -8.18 -10.44 -0.38
C ILE A 114 -6.82 -10.40 0.28
N VAL A 115 -6.41 -9.25 0.81
CA VAL A 115 -5.14 -9.12 1.53
C VAL A 115 -5.04 -10.09 2.71
N PRO A 116 -6.02 -10.18 3.64
CA PRO A 116 -5.98 -11.18 4.70
C PRO A 116 -6.05 -12.62 4.16
N ILE A 117 -6.86 -12.89 3.12
CA ILE A 117 -7.05 -14.24 2.56
C ILE A 117 -5.81 -14.74 1.79
N PHE A 118 -5.23 -13.93 0.91
CA PHE A 118 -4.02 -14.30 0.16
C PHE A 118 -2.81 -14.45 1.08
N TYR A 119 -2.75 -13.68 2.16
CA TYR A 119 -1.66 -13.82 3.10
C TYR A 119 -1.74 -15.11 3.91
N ASP A 120 -2.94 -15.53 4.31
CA ASP A 120 -3.21 -16.84 4.93
C ASP A 120 -2.89 -17.99 3.96
N LEU A 121 -3.30 -17.86 2.69
CA LEU A 121 -3.07 -18.87 1.65
C LEU A 121 -1.58 -19.01 1.25
N LEU A 122 -0.86 -17.90 1.11
CA LEU A 122 0.54 -17.89 0.66
C LEU A 122 1.53 -18.30 1.76
N TYR A 123 1.14 -18.25 3.03
CA TYR A 123 2.02 -18.57 4.16
C TYR A 123 1.47 -19.63 5.11
N ARG A 124 1.02 -20.73 4.52
CA ARG A 124 0.92 -22.03 5.21
C ARG A 124 2.27 -22.61 5.68
N ARG A 125 3.40 -21.91 5.50
CA ARG A 125 4.69 -22.30 6.08
C ARG A 125 5.13 -21.27 7.11
N THR A 126 5.03 -21.68 8.37
CA THR A 126 5.63 -21.10 9.57
C THR A 126 7.05 -20.60 9.28
N PRO A 127 7.40 -19.34 9.57
CA PRO A 127 8.79 -18.93 9.64
C PRO A 127 9.36 -19.44 10.97
N THR A 128 10.41 -20.23 10.87
CA THR A 128 11.40 -20.48 11.93
C THR A 128 11.82 -19.14 12.56
N GLU A 129 12.00 -19.12 13.88
CA GLU A 129 12.60 -18.01 14.63
C GLU A 129 13.79 -17.44 13.84
N VAL A 130 13.68 -16.17 13.44
CA VAL A 130 14.81 -15.43 12.89
C VAL A 130 15.62 -14.99 14.10
N ASP A 131 16.66 -15.77 14.40
CA ASP A 131 17.74 -15.39 15.31
C ASP A 131 18.28 -14.04 14.85
N LEU A 132 18.05 -13.00 15.66
CA LEU A 132 18.69 -11.71 15.50
C LEU A 132 20.15 -11.91 15.87
N GLY A 133 20.94 -12.39 14.90
CA GLY A 133 22.38 -12.30 14.96
C GLY A 133 22.76 -10.86 15.25
N ASP A 134 23.56 -10.69 16.31
CA ASP A 134 24.28 -9.50 16.72
C ASP A 134 24.77 -8.68 15.51
N GLU A 135 23.99 -7.67 15.12
CA GLU A 135 24.50 -6.48 14.44
C GLU A 135 24.41 -5.32 15.42
N SER A 136 25.33 -5.34 16.37
CA SER A 136 25.86 -4.19 17.08
C SER A 136 26.39 -3.14 16.10
N ILE A 137 25.63 -2.08 15.81
CA ILE A 137 26.15 -0.69 15.68
C ILE A 137 24.98 0.28 15.91
N ASP A 138 25.00 1.02 17.02
CA ASP A 138 24.81 2.49 17.00
C ASP A 138 24.97 3.07 18.42
N ASP A 139 26.24 3.39 18.71
CA ASP A 139 26.75 4.55 19.45
C ASP A 139 26.02 4.98 20.75
N ASP A 140 26.46 4.42 21.88
CA ASP A 140 26.36 5.11 23.16
C ASP A 140 27.39 6.26 23.19
N PRO A 141 26.98 7.53 23.37
CA PRO A 141 27.90 8.67 23.38
C PRO A 141 28.93 8.65 24.54
N GLY A 142 28.82 7.72 25.49
CA GLY A 142 29.80 7.49 26.57
C GLY A 142 31.12 6.88 26.08
N ASP A 143 31.09 6.02 25.06
CA ASP A 143 32.29 5.30 24.58
C ASP A 143 33.25 6.23 23.82
N ALA A 144 32.70 7.21 23.10
CA ALA A 144 33.49 8.25 22.44
C ALA A 144 34.29 9.10 23.44
N GLN A 145 33.76 9.35 24.64
CA GLN A 145 34.44 10.14 25.67
C GLN A 145 35.57 9.34 26.35
N ALA A 146 35.34 8.06 26.61
CA ALA A 146 36.35 7.16 27.14
C ALA A 146 37.55 7.01 26.17
N TYR A 147 37.28 6.93 24.86
CA TYR A 147 38.32 6.85 23.84
C TYR A 147 39.15 8.15 23.73
N LEU A 148 38.51 9.31 23.92
CA LEU A 148 39.18 10.61 23.93
C LEU A 148 40.04 10.82 25.19
N GLU A 149 39.61 10.31 26.35
CA GLU A 149 40.44 10.27 27.56
C GLU A 149 41.65 9.36 27.39
N GLU A 150 41.46 8.19 26.78
CA GLU A 150 42.56 7.23 26.56
C GLU A 150 43.59 7.76 25.55
N LEU A 151 43.14 8.48 24.51
CA LEU A 151 44.01 9.18 23.57
C LEU A 151 44.79 10.34 24.22
N ARG A 152 44.14 11.15 25.08
CA ARG A 152 44.82 12.19 25.87
C ARG A 152 45.90 11.58 26.77
N ARG A 153 45.57 10.48 27.45
CA ARG A 153 46.51 9.76 28.34
C ARG A 153 47.70 9.17 27.60
N LYS A 154 47.50 8.66 26.37
CA LYS A 154 48.58 8.17 25.51
C LYS A 154 49.43 9.31 24.92
N GLN A 155 48.84 10.47 24.61
CA GLN A 155 49.61 11.64 24.16
C GLN A 155 50.46 12.25 25.28
N GLU A 156 49.96 12.29 26.51
CA GLU A 156 50.72 12.76 27.68
C GLU A 156 51.86 11.80 28.09
N ALA A 157 51.73 10.51 27.76
CA ALA A 157 52.77 9.50 28.04
C ALA A 157 53.91 9.45 27.00
N LEU A 158 53.79 10.18 25.88
CA LEU A 158 54.74 10.11 24.75
C LEU A 158 55.71 11.31 24.59
N PRO A 159 56.19 12.00 25.65
CA PRO A 159 57.44 12.77 25.54
C PRO A 159 58.57 12.28 26.46
N ALA A 160 58.52 11.04 26.97
CA ALA A 160 59.51 10.54 27.92
C ALA A 160 60.18 9.20 27.54
N ALA A 161 60.21 8.84 26.25
CA ALA A 161 60.93 7.66 25.79
C ALA A 161 61.50 7.82 24.36
N SER A 162 62.39 8.79 24.17
CA SER A 162 63.58 8.71 23.30
C SER A 162 64.39 9.98 23.42
#